data_AF-A0A6J3AGJ2-F1
#
_entry.id   AF-A0A6J3AGJ2-F1
#
_cell.length_a   1.000
_cell.length_b   1.000
_cell.length_c   1.000
_cell.angle_alpha   90.00
_cell.angle_beta   90.00
_cell.angle_gamma   90.00
#
_symmetry.space_group_name_H-M   'P 1'
#
loop_
_entity.id
_entity.type
_entity.pdbx_description
1 polymer ?
#
loop_
_entity_poly.entity_id
_entity_poly.type
_entity_poly.pdbx_seq_one_letter_code
_entity_poly.pdbx_strand_id
1 'polypeptide(L)'
;MASRGNAVARAMFQSKVPPFYYRPSASDCQLLREQWIRAKYERQEFTHPERQEPYSAGYREGFLWKRGRDNGQFLSRKFVLTEREGALKYFNRSDAKEPKAVMKIEHLNATFQPAKIGHPHGLQVTYLKDNSTRNIFVYHEDGKVGVRAVGGRGHGAAAAPPRLEGGLTESSGHSVPWPAALPGGAQAEPLSLS
;
A
#
# COMPACT_ATOMS: atom_id res chain seq x y z
N MET A 1 -25.43 -9.86 -26.65
CA MET A 1 -24.35 -9.00 -26.09
C MET A 1 -23.97 -7.79 -26.96
N ALA A 2 -24.59 -7.56 -28.13
CA ALA A 2 -24.18 -6.50 -29.07
C ALA A 2 -24.55 -5.05 -28.70
N SER A 3 -25.42 -4.83 -27.70
CA SER A 3 -25.92 -3.48 -27.32
C SER A 3 -25.34 -2.92 -26.01
N ARG A 4 -24.46 -3.66 -25.32
CA ARG A 4 -23.90 -3.28 -24.00
C ARG A 4 -22.38 -3.43 -24.02
N GLY A 5 -21.71 -2.60 -24.82
CA GLY A 5 -20.25 -2.52 -24.84
C GLY A 5 -19.66 -1.90 -23.56
N ASN A 6 -18.34 -2.05 -23.39
CA ASN A 6 -17.61 -1.49 -22.24
C ASN A 6 -17.85 0.01 -22.03
N ALA A 7 -18.10 0.77 -23.10
CA ALA A 7 -18.44 2.18 -23.05
C ALA A 7 -19.77 2.44 -22.32
N VAL A 8 -20.82 1.68 -22.66
CA VAL A 8 -22.14 1.77 -22.02
C VAL A 8 -22.06 1.36 -20.55
N ALA A 9 -21.32 0.30 -20.24
CA ALA A 9 -21.11 -0.15 -18.88
C ALA A 9 -20.34 0.88 -18.02
N ARG A 10 -19.35 1.58 -18.59
CA ARG A 10 -18.64 2.68 -17.91
C ARG A 10 -19.59 3.86 -17.67
N ALA A 11 -20.35 4.27 -18.68
CA ALA A 11 -21.29 5.38 -18.55
C ALA A 11 -22.36 5.10 -17.46
N MET A 12 -22.81 3.85 -17.32
CA MET A 12 -23.81 3.48 -16.32
C MET A 12 -23.22 3.26 -14.92
N PHE A 13 -22.24 2.36 -14.79
CA PHE A 13 -21.73 1.87 -13.49
C PHE A 13 -20.49 2.60 -12.97
N GLN A 14 -19.99 3.59 -13.71
CA GLN A 14 -18.89 4.47 -13.26
C GLN A 14 -19.27 5.95 -13.40
N SER A 15 -20.57 6.26 -13.50
CA SER A 15 -21.08 7.63 -13.68
C SER A 15 -20.69 8.56 -12.54
N LYS A 16 -20.73 8.08 -11.29
CA LYS A 16 -20.48 8.88 -10.09
C LYS A 16 -19.35 8.30 -9.22
N VAL A 17 -18.25 7.87 -9.84
CA VAL A 17 -17.06 7.43 -9.09
C VAL A 17 -16.39 8.66 -8.48
N PRO A 18 -16.22 8.75 -7.15
CA PRO A 18 -15.53 9.88 -6.54
C PRO A 18 -14.08 10.00 -7.05
N PRO A 19 -13.54 11.23 -7.23
CA PRO A 19 -12.18 11.43 -7.70
C PRO A 19 -11.10 10.76 -6.83
N PHE A 20 -11.38 10.62 -5.54
CA PHE A 20 -10.47 10.01 -4.56
C PHE A 20 -10.55 8.48 -4.52
N TYR A 21 -11.54 7.85 -5.18
CA TYR A 21 -11.77 6.42 -5.12
C TYR A 21 -10.72 5.66 -5.94
N TYR A 22 -10.06 4.69 -5.31
CA TYR A 22 -9.00 3.92 -5.95
C TYR A 22 -9.53 3.01 -7.08
N ARG A 23 -8.95 3.13 -8.28
CA ARG A 23 -9.26 2.28 -9.43
C ARG A 23 -8.16 1.23 -9.60
N PRO A 24 -8.45 -0.06 -9.34
CA PRO A 24 -7.43 -1.09 -9.43
C PRO A 24 -7.01 -1.38 -10.88
N SER A 25 -5.74 -1.75 -11.00
CA SER A 25 -5.05 -2.28 -12.17
C SER A 25 -5.00 -3.82 -12.14
N ALA A 26 -4.46 -4.43 -13.20
CA ALA A 26 -4.29 -5.88 -13.27
C ALA A 26 -3.27 -6.43 -12.27
N SER A 27 -2.25 -5.62 -11.91
CA SER A 27 -1.22 -5.97 -10.94
C SER A 27 -1.67 -5.89 -9.48
N ASP A 28 -2.85 -5.31 -9.22
CA ASP A 28 -3.35 -5.18 -7.85
C ASP A 28 -3.80 -6.52 -7.27
N CYS A 29 -3.78 -6.58 -5.93
CA CYS A 29 -4.22 -7.76 -5.21
C CYS A 29 -5.69 -8.09 -5.53
N GLN A 30 -6.03 -9.37 -5.39
CA GLN A 30 -7.37 -9.87 -5.70
C GLN A 30 -8.47 -9.10 -4.96
N LEU A 31 -8.23 -8.76 -3.68
CA LEU A 31 -9.18 -7.99 -2.87
C LEU A 31 -9.59 -6.67 -3.53
N LEU A 32 -8.64 -5.87 -4.02
CA LEU A 32 -8.91 -4.57 -4.63
C LEU A 32 -9.73 -4.73 -5.92
N ARG A 33 -9.33 -5.68 -6.77
CA ARG A 33 -10.03 -5.98 -8.03
C ARG A 33 -11.46 -6.47 -7.79
N GLU A 34 -11.62 -7.39 -6.84
CA GLU A 34 -12.92 -7.95 -6.46
C GLU A 34 -13.84 -6.89 -5.86
N GLN A 35 -13.36 -6.10 -4.91
CA GLN A 35 -14.18 -5.05 -4.28
C GLN A 35 -14.57 -3.95 -5.25
N TRP A 36 -13.74 -3.65 -6.25
CA TRP A 36 -14.11 -2.74 -7.34
C TRP A 36 -15.25 -3.28 -8.20
N ILE A 37 -15.21 -4.57 -8.55
CA ILE A 37 -16.29 -5.23 -9.30
C ILE A 37 -17.59 -5.23 -8.47
N ARG A 38 -17.51 -5.64 -7.21
CA ARG A 38 -18.66 -5.63 -6.29
C ARG A 38 -19.21 -4.21 -6.06
N ALA A 39 -18.35 -3.19 -5.92
CA ALA A 39 -18.78 -1.80 -5.79
C ALA A 39 -19.56 -1.32 -7.02
N LYS A 40 -19.12 -1.68 -8.23
CA LYS A 40 -19.78 -1.31 -9.49
C LYS A 40 -21.11 -2.02 -9.72
N TYR A 41 -21.13 -3.35 -9.58
CA TYR A 41 -22.23 -4.16 -10.13
C TYR A 41 -23.15 -4.75 -9.07
N GLU A 42 -22.60 -5.18 -7.93
CA GLU A 42 -23.39 -5.76 -6.82
C GLU A 42 -24.00 -4.64 -5.97
N ARG A 43 -23.17 -3.72 -5.51
CA ARG A 43 -23.57 -2.62 -4.61
C ARG A 43 -23.91 -1.34 -5.34
N GLN A 44 -23.57 -1.23 -6.62
CA GLN A 44 -23.87 -0.08 -7.48
C GLN A 44 -23.56 1.27 -6.82
N GLU A 45 -22.45 1.35 -6.09
CA GLU A 45 -22.08 2.51 -5.28
C GLU A 45 -21.86 3.75 -6.14
N PHE A 46 -21.45 3.57 -7.41
CA PHE A 46 -21.17 4.67 -8.33
C PHE A 46 -22.37 5.08 -9.19
N THR A 47 -23.52 4.44 -8.98
CA THR A 47 -24.80 4.87 -9.54
C THR A 47 -25.62 5.62 -8.48
N HIS A 48 -25.45 5.21 -7.22
CA HIS A 48 -26.19 5.62 -6.03
C HIS A 48 -25.28 6.33 -5.02
N PRO A 49 -25.14 7.67 -5.06
CA PRO A 49 -24.27 8.45 -4.17
C PRO A 49 -24.53 8.23 -2.68
N GLU A 50 -25.78 7.94 -2.30
CA GLU A 50 -26.18 7.61 -0.94
C GLU A 50 -25.42 6.39 -0.38
N ARG A 51 -24.95 5.48 -1.24
CA ARG A 51 -24.17 4.30 -0.84
C ARG A 51 -22.69 4.61 -0.61
N GLN A 52 -22.25 5.84 -0.93
CA GLN A 52 -20.89 6.34 -0.78
C GLN A 52 -20.64 7.03 0.56
N GLU A 53 -21.72 7.36 1.29
CA GLU A 53 -21.67 8.03 2.60
C GLU A 53 -20.69 7.37 3.58
N PRO A 54 -20.60 6.02 3.70
CA PRO A 54 -19.67 5.37 4.62
C PRO A 54 -18.19 5.66 4.38
N TYR A 55 -17.81 6.19 3.21
CA TYR A 55 -16.44 6.60 2.87
C TYR A 55 -16.30 8.05 2.43
N SER A 56 -17.39 8.83 2.42
CA SER A 56 -17.37 10.22 1.96
C SER A 56 -17.72 11.22 3.06
N ALA A 57 -18.13 10.76 4.25
CA ALA A 57 -18.58 11.60 5.36
C ALA A 57 -17.48 12.37 6.11
N GLY A 58 -16.20 12.23 5.72
CA GLY A 58 -15.07 12.89 6.41
C GLY A 58 -14.78 12.39 7.84
N TYR A 59 -15.58 11.45 8.35
CA TYR A 59 -15.38 10.78 9.62
C TYR A 59 -15.61 9.28 9.47
N ARG A 60 -14.73 8.47 10.06
CA ARG A 60 -14.94 7.04 10.20
C ARG A 60 -14.29 6.51 11.45
N GLU A 61 -15.01 5.66 12.16
CA GLU A 61 -14.44 4.83 13.21
C GLU A 61 -14.75 3.36 13.01
N GLY A 62 -13.94 2.51 13.61
CA GLY A 62 -14.12 1.08 13.58
C GLY A 62 -12.99 0.34 14.27
N PHE A 63 -13.11 -0.98 14.38
CA PHE A 63 -12.09 -1.82 14.95
C PHE A 63 -11.28 -2.48 13.83
N LEU A 64 -9.95 -2.48 13.97
CA LEU A 64 -9.06 -3.21 13.07
C LEU A 64 -8.16 -4.11 13.92
N TRP A 65 -7.86 -5.29 13.38
CA TRP A 65 -6.83 -6.15 13.94
C TRP A 65 -5.48 -5.55 13.62
N LYS A 66 -4.76 -5.09 14.64
CA LYS A 66 -3.46 -4.43 14.51
C LYS A 66 -2.36 -5.32 15.06
N ARG A 67 -1.30 -5.51 14.27
CA ARG A 67 -0.08 -6.21 14.71
C ARG A 67 0.64 -5.43 15.82
N GLY A 68 1.00 -6.13 16.90
CA GLY A 68 1.88 -5.64 17.95
C GLY A 68 3.30 -5.44 17.44
N ARG A 69 4.04 -4.52 18.07
CA ARG A 69 5.41 -4.19 17.65
C ARG A 69 6.37 -5.34 17.91
N ASP A 70 6.29 -5.92 19.11
CA ASP A 70 7.35 -6.80 19.63
C ASP A 70 6.92 -8.28 19.62
N ASN A 71 5.63 -8.55 19.82
CA ASN A 71 5.10 -9.92 19.93
C ASN A 71 4.54 -10.50 18.63
N GLY A 72 4.44 -9.69 17.57
CA GLY A 72 3.88 -10.10 16.28
C GLY A 72 2.38 -10.46 16.28
N GLN A 73 1.70 -10.41 17.44
CA GLN A 73 0.28 -10.77 17.59
C GLN A 73 -0.64 -9.67 17.07
N PHE A 74 -1.81 -10.05 16.56
CA PHE A 74 -2.84 -9.10 16.17
C PHE A 74 -3.83 -8.90 17.31
N LEU A 75 -4.12 -7.63 17.63
CA LEU A 75 -5.09 -7.26 18.65
C LEU A 75 -6.09 -6.27 18.05
N SER A 76 -7.36 -6.42 18.42
CA SER A 76 -8.41 -5.49 18.00
C SER A 76 -8.20 -4.12 18.64
N ARG A 77 -8.10 -3.07 17.82
CA ARG A 77 -7.90 -1.68 18.25
C ARG A 77 -8.92 -0.77 17.56
N LYS A 78 -9.46 0.20 18.30
CA LYS A 78 -10.33 1.23 17.71
C LYS A 78 -9.48 2.20 16.91
N PHE A 79 -9.83 2.42 15.65
CA PHE A 79 -9.27 3.45 14.78
C PHE A 79 -10.33 4.51 14.52
N VAL A 80 -9.90 5.76 14.43
CA VAL A 80 -10.73 6.91 14.10
C VAL A 80 -10.01 7.72 13.05
N LEU A 81 -10.56 7.78 11.84
CA LEU A 81 -10.14 8.65 10.76
C LEU A 81 -11.04 9.87 10.75
N THR A 82 -10.47 11.06 10.85
CA THR A 82 -11.24 12.30 10.88
C THR A 82 -10.54 13.36 10.04
N GLU A 83 -11.28 13.86 9.06
CA GLU A 83 -10.86 14.93 8.17
C GLU A 83 -10.78 16.26 8.92
N ARG A 84 -11.71 16.51 9.86
CA ARG A 84 -11.73 17.74 10.67
C ARG A 84 -10.41 17.97 11.41
N GLU A 85 -9.81 16.91 11.94
CA GLU A 85 -8.52 17.01 12.63
C GLU A 85 -7.33 16.66 11.73
N GLY A 86 -7.59 16.28 10.47
CA GLY A 86 -6.56 15.87 9.52
C GLY A 86 -5.75 14.67 10.02
N ALA A 87 -6.35 13.72 10.76
CA ALA A 87 -5.62 12.66 11.45
C ALA A 87 -6.32 11.29 11.43
N LEU A 88 -5.49 10.24 11.38
CA LEU A 88 -5.85 8.88 11.77
C LEU A 88 -5.34 8.62 13.20
N LYS A 89 -6.26 8.31 14.10
CA LYS A 89 -5.99 8.00 15.49
C LYS A 89 -6.26 6.53 15.76
N TYR A 90 -5.55 5.94 16.71
CA TYR A 90 -5.97 4.65 17.26
C TYR A 90 -5.83 4.60 18.77
N PHE A 91 -6.67 3.77 19.39
CA PHE A 91 -6.75 3.61 20.83
C PHE A 91 -6.38 2.18 21.19
N ASN A 92 -5.57 2.03 22.25
CA ASN A 92 -5.22 0.71 22.76
C ASN A 92 -6.45 0.02 23.35
N ARG A 93 -7.28 0.76 24.08
CA ARG A 93 -8.57 0.29 24.60
C ARG A 93 -9.68 1.20 24.09
N SER A 94 -10.88 0.67 23.91
CA SER A 94 -12.03 1.44 23.41
C SER A 94 -12.48 2.55 24.36
N ASP A 95 -12.24 2.38 25.66
CA ASP A 95 -12.56 3.30 26.75
C ASP A 95 -11.46 4.33 27.04
N ALA A 96 -10.34 4.30 26.30
CA ALA A 96 -9.24 5.22 26.52
C ALA A 96 -9.63 6.65 26.12
N LYS A 97 -9.48 7.61 27.05
CA LYS A 97 -9.72 9.03 26.80
C LYS A 97 -8.74 9.63 25.78
N GLU A 98 -7.52 9.11 25.75
CA GLU A 98 -6.46 9.60 24.86
C GLU A 98 -6.04 8.55 23.82
N PRO A 99 -5.81 8.97 22.57
CA PRO A 99 -5.34 8.07 21.53
C PRO A 99 -3.91 7.61 21.83
N LYS A 100 -3.62 6.33 21.57
CA LYS A 100 -2.26 5.80 21.71
C LYS A 100 -1.31 6.41 20.69
N ALA A 101 -1.82 6.75 19.50
CA ALA A 101 -1.11 7.53 18.51
C ALA A 101 -2.09 8.39 17.69
N VAL A 102 -1.62 9.58 17.32
CA VAL A 102 -2.25 10.48 16.36
C VAL A 102 -1.31 10.56 15.16
N MET A 103 -1.79 10.17 13.98
CA MET A 103 -1.01 10.17 12.75
C MET A 103 -1.65 11.16 11.79
N LYS A 104 -0.92 12.21 11.43
CA LYS A 104 -1.46 13.19 10.49
C LYS A 104 -1.63 12.57 9.11
N ILE A 105 -2.76 12.88 8.50
CA ILE A 105 -3.15 12.41 7.17
C ILE A 105 -2.06 12.84 6.18
N GLU A 106 -1.57 14.09 6.20
CA GLU A 106 -0.53 14.60 5.28
C GLU A 106 0.72 13.71 5.12
N HIS A 107 1.11 12.95 6.14
CA HIS A 107 2.31 12.10 6.13
C HIS A 107 2.01 10.61 6.18
N LEU A 108 0.76 10.23 5.91
CA LEU A 108 0.28 8.85 5.99
C LEU A 108 0.11 8.26 4.58
N ASN A 109 0.68 7.07 4.38
CA ASN A 109 0.47 6.25 3.19
C ASN A 109 -0.09 4.87 3.58
N ALA A 110 -0.89 4.25 2.73
CA ALA A 110 -1.55 2.99 3.00
C ALA A 110 -1.53 2.09 1.76
N THR A 111 -1.02 0.86 1.91
CA THR A 111 -0.80 -0.07 0.80
C THR A 111 -1.23 -1.48 1.18
N PHE A 112 -1.99 -2.15 0.31
CA PHE A 112 -2.37 -3.55 0.55
C PHE A 112 -1.15 -4.46 0.37
N GLN A 113 -0.86 -5.27 1.38
CA GLN A 113 0.33 -6.12 1.45
C GLN A 113 -0.04 -7.52 1.97
N PRO A 114 -0.96 -8.25 1.30
CA PRO A 114 -1.51 -9.49 1.83
C PRO A 114 -0.46 -10.59 2.03
N ALA A 115 0.48 -10.73 1.09
CA ALA A 115 1.55 -11.73 1.18
C ALA A 115 2.51 -11.46 2.36
N LYS A 116 2.88 -10.18 2.58
CA LYS A 116 3.77 -9.78 3.68
C LYS A 116 3.13 -9.93 5.06
N ILE A 117 1.81 -9.68 5.13
CA ILE A 117 1.05 -9.72 6.39
C ILE A 117 0.57 -11.13 6.71
N GLY A 118 0.47 -12.01 5.71
CA GLY A 118 -0.09 -13.35 5.85
C GLY A 118 -1.62 -13.34 5.99
N HIS A 119 -2.29 -12.30 5.47
CA HIS A 119 -3.76 -12.17 5.53
C HIS A 119 -4.28 -11.56 4.22
N PRO A 120 -5.37 -12.09 3.61
CA PRO A 120 -5.88 -11.61 2.32
C PRO A 120 -6.29 -10.14 2.34
N HIS A 121 -6.69 -9.63 3.51
CA HIS A 121 -7.05 -8.23 3.75
C HIS A 121 -5.97 -7.41 4.46
N GLY A 122 -4.72 -7.88 4.40
CA GLY A 122 -3.58 -7.21 5.02
C GLY A 122 -3.32 -5.83 4.41
N LEU A 123 -3.34 -4.81 5.25
CA LEU A 123 -3.04 -3.42 4.92
C LEU A 123 -1.82 -2.94 5.73
N GLN A 124 -0.82 -2.42 5.03
CA GLN A 124 0.31 -1.72 5.64
C GLN A 124 0.05 -0.22 5.60
N VAL A 125 -0.11 0.39 6.77
CA VAL A 125 -0.14 1.84 6.96
C VAL A 125 1.26 2.30 7.36
N THR A 126 1.78 3.31 6.69
CA THR A 126 3.07 3.91 6.98
C THR A 126 2.90 5.38 7.26
N TYR A 127 3.63 5.91 8.23
CA TYR A 127 3.62 7.34 8.51
C TYR A 127 4.99 7.82 8.96
N LEU A 128 5.30 9.07 8.61
CA LEU A 128 6.54 9.71 9.04
C LEU A 128 6.39 10.26 10.47
N LYS A 129 7.33 9.93 11.35
CA LYS A 129 7.44 10.51 12.68
C LYS A 129 8.90 10.69 13.03
N ASP A 130 9.30 11.89 13.45
CA ASP A 130 10.69 12.21 13.82
C ASP A 130 11.69 11.84 12.71
N ASN A 131 11.30 12.14 11.45
CA ASN A 131 12.02 11.77 10.22
C ASN A 131 12.26 10.26 10.02
N SER A 132 11.54 9.42 10.78
CA SER A 132 11.59 7.96 10.68
C SER A 132 10.24 7.42 10.21
N THR A 133 10.25 6.53 9.21
CA THR A 133 9.03 5.87 8.73
C THR A 133 8.62 4.76 9.69
N ARG A 134 7.41 4.87 10.25
CA ARG A 134 6.82 3.85 11.10
C ARG A 134 5.84 3.00 10.31
N ASN A 135 5.91 1.69 10.49
CA ASN A 135 5.02 0.71 9.86
C ASN A 135 3.97 0.22 10.85
N ILE A 136 2.72 0.22 10.41
CA ILE A 136 1.59 -0.39 11.10
C ILE A 136 0.97 -1.42 10.15
N PHE A 137 0.86 -2.65 10.61
CA PHE A 137 0.17 -3.71 9.88
C PHE A 137 -1.21 -3.93 10.50
N VAL A 138 -2.25 -3.83 9.68
CA VAL A 138 -3.64 -4.05 10.08
C VAL A 138 -4.37 -4.95 9.10
N TYR A 139 -5.46 -5.56 9.54
CA TYR A 139 -6.45 -6.15 8.64
C TYR A 139 -7.85 -6.04 9.24
N HIS A 140 -8.85 -6.35 8.43
CA HIS A 140 -10.24 -6.53 8.83
C HIS A 140 -10.75 -7.86 8.25
N GLU A 141 -11.65 -8.55 8.96
CA GLU A 141 -12.24 -9.81 8.49
C GLU A 141 -13.08 -9.57 7.22
N ASP A 142 -13.90 -8.52 7.22
CA ASP A 142 -14.61 -8.06 6.03
C ASP A 142 -13.71 -7.21 5.10
N GLY A 143 -13.43 -7.74 3.91
CA GLY A 143 -12.65 -7.07 2.87
C GLY A 143 -13.27 -5.78 2.36
N LYS A 144 -14.61 -5.62 2.42
CA LYS A 144 -15.30 -4.37 2.07
C LYS A 144 -14.88 -3.25 3.02
N VAL A 145 -14.83 -3.51 4.31
CA VAL A 145 -14.39 -2.54 5.33
C VAL A 145 -12.91 -2.21 5.14
N GLY A 146 -12.08 -3.22 4.86
CA GLY A 146 -10.66 -3.03 4.57
C GLY A 146 -10.39 -2.06 3.41
N VAL A 147 -11.05 -2.26 2.26
CA VAL A 147 -10.89 -1.36 1.09
C VAL A 147 -11.44 0.03 1.36
N ARG A 148 -12.58 0.12 2.05
CA ARG A 148 -13.17 1.41 2.42
C ARG A 148 -12.25 2.21 3.33
N ALA A 149 -11.52 1.57 4.25
CA ALA A 149 -10.56 2.22 5.16
C ALA A 149 -9.45 3.01 4.44
N VAL A 150 -9.12 2.63 3.20
CA VAL A 150 -8.03 3.22 2.41
C VAL A 150 -8.52 4.19 1.33
N GLY A 151 -9.79 4.06 0.93
CA GLY A 151 -10.34 4.60 -0.32
C GLY A 151 -10.46 6.11 -0.48
N GLY A 152 -9.63 6.93 0.17
CA GLY A 152 -9.59 8.38 0.03
C GLY A 152 -8.30 8.95 -0.59
N ARG A 153 -7.28 8.13 -0.89
CA ARG A 153 -6.06 8.62 -1.54
C ARG A 153 -5.58 7.73 -2.67
N GLY A 154 -5.56 8.31 -3.87
CA GLY A 154 -4.87 7.77 -5.02
C GLY A 154 -3.38 7.62 -4.73
N HIS A 155 -2.83 6.50 -5.16
CA HIS A 155 -1.39 6.26 -5.13
C HIS A 155 -0.68 7.28 -6.04
N GLY A 156 0.28 7.99 -5.46
CA GLY A 156 1.55 8.22 -6.13
C GLY A 156 2.38 6.94 -6.09
N ALA A 157 3.19 6.76 -7.12
CA ALA A 157 4.03 5.61 -7.40
C ALA A 157 4.73 4.99 -6.18
N ALA A 158 4.97 3.69 -6.26
CA ALA A 158 5.95 3.00 -5.44
C ALA A 158 7.28 3.76 -5.48
N ALA A 159 7.60 4.49 -4.41
CA ALA A 159 8.97 4.85 -4.12
C ALA A 159 9.65 3.56 -3.67
N ALA A 160 10.53 3.03 -4.52
CA ALA A 160 11.46 1.99 -4.14
C ALA A 160 12.19 2.39 -2.85
N PRO A 161 12.48 1.45 -1.93
CA PRO A 161 13.26 1.77 -0.75
C PRO A 161 14.65 2.27 -1.16
N PRO A 162 15.23 3.26 -0.46
CA PRO A 162 16.59 3.70 -0.73
C PRO A 162 17.55 2.54 -0.48
N ARG A 163 18.30 2.19 -1.52
CA ARG A 163 19.39 1.21 -1.47
C ARG A 163 20.50 1.83 -0.62
N LEU A 164 20.57 1.43 0.65
CA LEU A 164 21.72 1.71 1.51
C LEU A 164 22.86 0.79 1.07
N GLU A 165 23.86 1.37 0.41
CA GLU A 165 25.18 0.75 0.27
C GLU A 165 25.97 0.90 1.59
N GLY A 166 26.60 -0.19 2.03
CA GLY A 166 27.72 -0.16 2.97
C GLY A 166 27.70 -1.20 4.09
N GLY A 167 28.52 -2.26 3.94
CA GLY A 167 29.33 -2.82 5.05
C GLY A 167 28.97 -4.18 5.65
N LEU A 168 29.50 -5.26 5.05
CA LEU A 168 30.22 -6.45 5.62
C LEU A 168 29.66 -7.09 6.93
N THR A 169 29.40 -8.40 7.03
CA THR A 169 30.36 -9.52 6.91
C THR A 169 29.75 -10.87 6.44
N GLU A 170 30.66 -11.74 5.98
CA GLU A 170 30.63 -13.13 5.45
C GLU A 170 29.57 -14.12 6.04
N SER A 171 29.10 -15.17 5.35
CA SER A 171 29.90 -16.22 4.69
C SER A 171 29.14 -17.09 3.65
N SER A 172 29.93 -17.57 2.68
CA SER A 172 29.79 -18.79 1.84
C SER A 172 28.56 -18.92 0.91
N GLY A 173 28.71 -19.11 -0.41
CA GLY A 173 29.91 -19.52 -1.14
C GLY A 173 29.84 -19.39 -2.65
N HIS A 174 31.03 -19.66 -3.20
CA HIS A 174 31.47 -19.73 -4.60
C HIS A 174 32.01 -18.43 -5.23
N SER A 175 33.29 -18.15 -4.89
CA SER A 175 34.32 -17.59 -5.79
C SER A 175 34.46 -18.48 -7.04
N VAL A 176 34.95 -18.05 -8.22
CA VAL A 176 36.27 -17.45 -8.57
C VAL A 176 36.21 -16.89 -10.04
N PRO A 177 37.25 -16.26 -10.65
CA PRO A 177 37.55 -14.82 -10.66
C PRO A 177 37.62 -14.16 -12.08
N TRP A 178 37.87 -12.85 -12.03
CA TRP A 178 38.28 -11.87 -13.06
C TRP A 178 39.48 -12.32 -13.95
N PRO A 179 39.68 -11.75 -15.16
CA PRO A 179 40.57 -10.59 -15.23
C PRO A 179 40.12 -9.47 -16.19
N ALA A 180 40.39 -8.23 -15.79
CA ALA A 180 40.48 -7.05 -16.63
C ALA A 180 41.82 -6.41 -16.28
N ALA A 181 42.72 -6.37 -17.26
CA ALA A 181 43.88 -5.50 -17.25
C ALA A 181 43.55 -4.29 -18.14
N LEU A 182 43.79 -3.09 -17.59
CA LEU A 182 43.62 -1.78 -18.21
C LEU A 182 44.74 -1.46 -19.23
N PRO A 183 44.62 -0.36 -20.00
CA PRO A 183 45.36 -0.16 -21.25
C PRO A 183 46.65 0.66 -21.10
N GLY A 184 47.51 0.56 -22.13
CA GLY A 184 48.43 1.63 -22.53
C GLY A 184 49.90 1.21 -22.68
N GLY A 185 50.48 1.49 -23.85
CA GLY A 185 51.94 1.73 -23.99
C GLY A 185 52.67 0.93 -25.06
N ALA A 186 53.10 1.62 -26.11
CA ALA A 186 53.83 1.15 -27.29
C ALA A 186 55.26 0.62 -27.06
N GLN A 187 55.69 -0.30 -27.93
CA GLN A 187 56.96 -0.36 -28.73
C GLN A 187 57.22 -1.83 -29.14
N ALA A 188 57.11 -2.21 -30.41
CA ALA A 188 58.09 -2.15 -31.51
C ALA A 188 59.00 -3.40 -31.61
N GLU A 189 58.70 -4.21 -32.64
CA GLU A 189 59.47 -5.21 -33.42
C GLU A 189 60.19 -6.40 -32.73
N PRO A 190 60.13 -7.58 -33.38
CA PRO A 190 61.37 -8.27 -33.69
C PRO A 190 61.50 -8.74 -35.15
N LEU A 191 62.75 -8.69 -35.59
CA LEU A 191 63.34 -9.15 -36.85
C LEU A 191 62.98 -10.62 -37.17
N SER A 192 62.66 -10.88 -38.44
CA SER A 192 62.67 -12.22 -39.02
C SER A 192 64.09 -12.57 -39.48
N LEU A 193 64.51 -13.81 -39.21
CA LEU A 193 65.69 -14.43 -39.81
C LEU A 193 65.47 -15.94 -39.87
N SER A 194 64.97 -16.41 -41.01
CA SER A 194 65.31 -17.63 -41.76
C SER A 194 64.17 -17.98 -42.71
#